data_AF-F7QV48-F1
#
_entry.id   AF-F7QV48-F1
#
_cell.length_a   1.000
_cell.length_b   1.000
_cell.length_c   1.000
_cell.angle_alpha   90.00
_cell.angle_beta   90.00
_cell.angle_gamma   90.00
#
_symmetry.space_group_name_H-M   'P 1'
#
loop_
_entity.id
_entity.type
_entity.pdbx_description
1 polymer ?
#
loop_
_entity_poly.entity_id
_entity_poly.type
_entity_poly.pdbx_seq_one_letter_code
_entity_poly.pdbx_strand_id
1 'polypeptide(L)'
;MTETKKTTKATKKVEPQTIDRLSGNEVFKYTDKNGYEYEYTLQFPGVVKTWEMMDNATMENGQLAKSVLADEYIRNVVVEPAGLTLDDFDNRPGLNELYNAIDLFLGKKMSD
;
A
#
# COMPACT_ATOMS: atom_id res chain seq x y z
N MET A 1 -11.22 51.49 -34.12
CA MET A 1 -10.93 50.06 -34.37
C MET A 1 -10.40 49.49 -33.06
N THR A 2 -11.25 48.80 -32.30
CA THR A 2 -10.88 48.21 -31.00
C THR A 2 -10.61 46.72 -31.21
N GLU A 3 -9.34 46.34 -31.25
CA GLU A 3 -8.90 44.96 -31.43
C GLU A 3 -9.23 44.11 -30.19
N THR A 4 -9.99 43.04 -30.44
CA THR A 4 -10.44 42.06 -29.46
C THR A 4 -9.27 41.14 -29.10
N LYS A 5 -8.86 41.16 -27.83
CA LYS A 5 -7.78 40.35 -27.27
C LYS A 5 -8.20 38.87 -27.25
N LYS A 6 -7.76 38.08 -28.24
CA LYS A 6 -7.89 36.61 -28.25
C LYS A 6 -7.08 36.04 -27.08
N THR A 7 -7.77 35.45 -26.09
CA THR A 7 -7.16 34.73 -24.98
C THR A 7 -6.80 33.32 -25.46
N THR A 8 -5.52 33.09 -25.75
CA THR A 8 -4.98 31.78 -26.11
C THR A 8 -4.97 30.91 -24.85
N LYS A 9 -5.80 29.85 -24.82
CA LYS A 9 -5.75 28.83 -23.77
C LYS A 9 -4.41 28.09 -23.88
N ALA A 10 -3.56 28.24 -22.86
CA ALA A 10 -2.32 27.50 -22.75
C ALA A 10 -2.63 26.03 -22.44
N THR A 11 -2.41 25.15 -23.41
CA THR A 11 -2.42 23.70 -23.22
C THR A 11 -1.26 23.35 -22.29
N LYS A 12 -1.55 22.99 -21.03
CA LYS A 12 -0.52 22.49 -20.09
C LYS A 12 0.11 21.24 -20.71
N LYS A 13 1.41 21.30 -21.00
CA LYS A 13 2.22 20.11 -21.28
C LYS A 13 2.11 19.19 -20.08
N VAL A 14 1.59 17.98 -20.28
CA VAL A 14 1.62 16.93 -19.26
C VAL A 14 3.05 16.41 -19.23
N GLU A 15 3.84 16.92 -18.29
CA GLU A 15 5.18 16.41 -18.02
C GLU A 15 5.06 15.13 -17.19
N PRO A 16 5.85 14.07 -17.48
CA PRO A 16 5.83 12.85 -16.68
C PRO A 16 6.22 13.21 -15.24
N GLN A 17 5.31 12.95 -14.30
CA GLN A 17 5.55 13.15 -12.88
C GLN A 17 6.73 12.27 -12.46
N THR A 18 7.81 12.87 -11.95
CA THR A 18 8.86 12.13 -11.25
C THR A 18 8.29 11.69 -9.90
N ILE A 19 7.70 10.50 -9.86
CA ILE A 19 7.20 9.90 -8.62
C ILE A 19 8.43 9.52 -7.79
N ASP A 20 8.53 10.10 -6.61
CA ASP A 20 9.53 9.73 -5.62
C ASP A 20 9.26 8.28 -5.17
N ARG A 21 10.15 7.37 -5.58
CA ARG A 21 10.01 5.92 -5.40
C ARG A 21 10.06 5.49 -3.93
N LEU A 22 10.47 6.38 -3.03
CA LEU A 22 10.80 6.07 -1.62
C LEU A 22 10.03 6.95 -0.60
N SER A 23 9.35 8.02 -0.99
CA SER A 23 8.59 8.88 -0.04
C SER A 23 7.26 8.26 0.43
N GLY A 24 7.11 6.95 0.25
CA GLY A 24 5.86 6.24 0.42
C GLY A 24 5.59 5.73 1.81
N ASN A 25 6.54 5.76 2.76
CA ASN A 25 6.44 4.94 3.96
C ASN A 25 5.39 5.47 4.95
N GLU A 26 4.63 4.56 5.56
CA GLU A 26 3.63 4.86 6.59
C GLU A 26 3.89 4.01 7.83
N VAL A 27 3.82 4.62 9.02
CA VAL A 27 3.98 3.90 10.28
C VAL A 27 2.60 3.59 10.85
N PHE A 28 2.30 2.30 11.00
CA PHE A 28 1.10 1.80 11.64
C PHE A 28 1.42 1.33 13.06
N LYS A 29 0.58 1.70 14.03
CA LYS A 29 0.72 1.29 15.44
C LYS A 29 -0.52 0.55 15.90
N TYR A 30 -0.32 -0.61 16.51
CA TYR A 30 -1.36 -1.42 17.10
C TYR A 30 -1.14 -1.54 18.61
N THR A 31 -2.12 -1.10 19.40
CA THR A 31 -2.08 -1.24 20.87
C THR A 31 -2.87 -2.49 21.28
N ASP A 32 -2.17 -3.44 21.91
CA ASP A 32 -2.79 -4.63 22.49
C ASP A 32 -3.60 -4.29 23.75
N LYS A 33 -4.49 -5.19 24.16
CA LYS A 33 -5.30 -5.09 25.39
C LYS A 33 -4.47 -4.91 26.66
N ASN A 34 -3.22 -5.37 26.64
CA ASN A 34 -2.27 -5.23 27.74
C ASN A 34 -1.52 -3.88 27.73
N GLY A 35 -1.81 -2.99 26.78
CA GLY A 35 -1.15 -1.69 26.62
C GLY A 35 0.19 -1.75 25.91
N TYR A 36 0.59 -2.92 25.38
CA TYR A 36 1.81 -3.05 24.57
C TYR A 36 1.55 -2.55 23.14
N GLU A 37 2.43 -1.71 22.62
CA GLU A 37 2.33 -1.16 21.27
C GLU A 37 3.24 -1.92 20.30
N TYR A 38 2.65 -2.44 19.23
CA TYR A 38 3.34 -2.98 18.08
C TYR A 38 3.43 -1.91 17.00
N GLU A 39 4.64 -1.58 16.56
CA GLU A 39 4.89 -0.62 15.49
C GLU A 39 5.30 -1.36 14.21
N TYR A 40 4.70 -0.96 13.09
CA TYR A 40 4.92 -1.53 11.78
C TYR A 40 5.21 -0.42 10.77
N THR A 41 6.35 -0.51 10.08
CA THR A 41 6.67 0.39 8.97
C THR A 41 6.21 -0.25 7.67
N LEU A 42 5.27 0.41 7.00
CA LEU A 42 4.74 0.03 5.69
C LEU A 42 5.50 0.78 4.60
N GLN A 43 5.91 0.08 3.55
CA GLN A 43 6.54 0.67 2.38
C GLN A 43 5.81 0.21 1.12
N PHE A 44 5.56 1.14 0.20
CA PHE A 44 4.92 0.80 -1.06
C PHE A 44 5.88 -0.03 -1.93
N PRO A 45 5.53 -1.28 -2.29
CA PRO A 45 6.42 -2.16 -3.05
C PRO A 45 6.47 -1.84 -4.55
N GLY A 46 5.64 -0.90 -5.01
CA GLY A 46 5.47 -0.57 -6.43
C GLY A 46 4.25 -1.25 -7.05
N VAL A 47 3.70 -0.62 -8.08
CA VAL A 47 2.44 -1.05 -8.71
C VAL A 47 2.51 -2.48 -9.24
N VAL A 48 3.57 -2.83 -9.99
CA VAL A 48 3.75 -4.19 -10.53
C VAL A 48 3.72 -5.23 -9.41
N LYS A 49 4.46 -4.98 -8.33
CA LYS A 49 4.52 -5.91 -7.21
C LYS A 49 3.17 -6.04 -6.50
N THR A 50 2.40 -4.95 -6.38
CA THR A 50 1.04 -5.00 -5.84
C THR A 50 0.10 -5.88 -6.66
N TRP A 51 0.14 -5.79 -7.99
CA TRP A 51 -0.64 -6.69 -8.86
C TRP A 51 -0.18 -8.14 -8.73
N GLU A 52 1.12 -8.40 -8.72
CA GLU A 52 1.66 -9.75 -8.52
C GLU A 52 1.17 -10.38 -7.19
N MET A 53 1.11 -9.60 -6.10
CA MET A 53 0.57 -10.09 -4.82
C MET A 53 -0.90 -10.51 -4.93
N MET A 54 -1.72 -9.71 -5.61
CA MET A 54 -3.15 -10.02 -5.81
C MET A 54 -3.36 -11.23 -6.72
N ASP A 55 -2.58 -11.32 -7.80
CA ASP A 55 -2.62 -12.43 -8.74
C ASP A 55 -2.17 -13.73 -8.05
N ASN A 56 -1.09 -13.70 -7.27
CA ASN A 56 -0.60 -14.84 -6.49
C ASN A 56 -1.63 -15.32 -5.46
N ALA A 57 -2.40 -14.40 -4.89
CA ALA A 57 -3.46 -14.75 -3.94
C ALA A 57 -4.76 -15.19 -4.61
N THR A 58 -4.91 -15.03 -5.93
CA THR A 58 -6.11 -15.41 -6.66
C THR A 58 -6.03 -16.89 -7.03
N MET A 59 -6.96 -17.69 -6.49
CA MET A 59 -7.06 -19.12 -6.78
C MET A 59 -7.61 -19.36 -8.20
N GLU A 60 -7.45 -20.58 -8.73
CA GLU A 60 -7.94 -20.96 -10.08
C GLU A 60 -9.44 -20.69 -10.29
N ASN A 61 -10.23 -20.65 -9.21
CA ASN A 61 -11.65 -20.36 -9.23
C ASN A 61 -11.98 -18.85 -9.23
N GLY A 62 -10.97 -17.99 -9.30
CA GLY A 62 -11.09 -16.53 -9.26
C GLY A 62 -11.36 -15.94 -7.88
N GLN A 63 -11.40 -16.77 -6.82
CA GLN A 63 -11.55 -16.29 -5.45
C GLN A 63 -10.18 -15.94 -4.86
N LEU A 64 -10.16 -14.86 -4.09
CA LEU A 64 -8.96 -14.40 -3.43
C LEU A 64 -8.77 -15.14 -2.09
N ALA A 65 -7.65 -15.84 -1.95
CA ALA A 65 -7.27 -16.52 -0.72
C ALA A 65 -6.70 -15.49 0.27
N LYS A 66 -7.51 -15.10 1.26
CA LYS A 66 -7.13 -14.09 2.26
C LYS A 66 -5.83 -14.45 3.01
N SER A 67 -5.60 -15.73 3.30
CA SER A 67 -4.37 -16.19 3.96
C SER A 67 -3.12 -15.94 3.11
N VAL A 68 -3.20 -16.24 1.81
CA VAL A 68 -2.10 -16.01 0.86
C VAL A 68 -1.86 -14.52 0.67
N LEU A 69 -2.93 -13.73 0.51
CA LEU A 69 -2.79 -12.28 0.36
C LEU A 69 -2.22 -11.63 1.62
N ALA A 70 -2.65 -12.07 2.81
CA ALA A 70 -2.12 -11.54 4.06
C ALA A 70 -0.63 -11.84 4.22
N ASP A 71 -0.17 -13.04 3.86
CA ASP A 71 1.25 -13.40 3.86
C ASP A 71 2.05 -12.57 2.83
N GLU A 72 1.54 -12.42 1.61
CA GLU A 72 2.14 -11.55 0.58
C GLU A 72 2.22 -10.09 1.04
N TYR A 73 1.15 -9.55 1.63
CA TYR A 73 1.10 -8.20 2.16
C TYR A 73 2.13 -7.98 3.27
N ILE A 74 2.20 -8.88 4.24
CA ILE A 74 3.17 -8.77 5.34
C ILE A 74 4.60 -8.81 4.77
N ARG A 75 4.92 -9.77 3.90
CA ARG A 75 6.29 -9.96 3.39
C ARG A 75 6.80 -8.82 2.50
N ASN A 76 5.93 -8.24 1.68
CA ASN A 76 6.35 -7.28 0.66
C ASN A 76 6.08 -5.82 1.07
N VAL A 77 5.15 -5.57 2.00
CA VAL A 77 4.76 -4.21 2.40
C VAL A 77 5.32 -3.86 3.78
N VAL A 78 5.41 -4.80 4.72
CA VAL A 78 5.96 -4.53 6.05
C VAL A 78 7.48 -4.65 6.01
N VAL A 79 8.17 -3.51 6.13
CA VAL A 79 9.64 -3.47 6.15
C VAL A 79 10.19 -3.54 7.56
N GLU A 80 9.42 -3.10 8.55
CA GLU A 80 9.75 -3.23 9.96
C GLU A 80 8.54 -3.71 10.76
N PRO A 81 8.70 -4.69 11.68
CA PRO A 81 9.92 -5.46 11.92
C PRO A 81 10.30 -6.34 10.72
N ALA A 82 11.60 -6.39 10.40
CA ALA A 82 12.08 -7.15 9.25
C ALA A 82 11.86 -8.65 9.43
N GLY A 83 11.47 -9.33 8.35
CA GLY A 83 11.27 -10.79 8.35
C GLY A 83 10.01 -11.24 9.09
N LEU A 84 9.07 -10.32 9.35
CA LEU A 84 7.76 -10.66 9.87
C LEU A 84 7.03 -11.59 8.89
N THR A 85 6.38 -12.62 9.42
CA THR A 85 5.60 -13.58 8.66
C THR A 85 4.18 -13.68 9.21
N LEU A 86 3.27 -14.30 8.46
CA LEU A 86 1.92 -14.55 8.95
C LEU A 86 1.92 -15.40 10.23
N ASP A 87 2.86 -16.35 10.36
CA ASP A 87 2.98 -17.25 11.50
C ASP A 87 3.34 -16.52 12.81
N ASP A 88 3.99 -15.35 12.74
CA ASP A 88 4.26 -14.53 13.93
C ASP A 88 2.98 -14.10 14.64
N PHE A 89 1.86 -14.02 13.92
CA PHE A 89 0.55 -13.62 14.45
C PHE A 89 -0.19 -14.75 15.18
N ASP A 90 0.34 -15.98 15.20
CA ASP A 90 -0.15 -17.01 16.11
C ASP A 90 0.09 -16.63 17.58
N ASN A 91 1.11 -15.82 17.83
CA ASN A 91 1.49 -15.34 19.17
C ASN A 91 1.34 -13.82 19.33
N ARG A 92 0.88 -13.11 18.30
CA ARG A 92 0.73 -11.64 18.30
C ARG A 92 -0.69 -11.22 17.89
N PRO A 93 -1.36 -10.37 18.67
CA PRO A 93 -2.64 -9.81 18.27
C PRO A 93 -2.48 -8.76 17.16
N GLY A 94 -3.59 -8.40 16.50
CA GLY A 94 -3.62 -7.28 15.56
C GLY A 94 -3.45 -7.62 14.07
N LEU A 95 -3.51 -8.90 13.69
CA LEU A 95 -3.36 -9.32 12.29
C LEU A 95 -4.40 -8.67 11.35
N ASN A 96 -5.67 -8.63 11.75
CA ASN A 96 -6.72 -8.06 10.90
C ASN A 96 -6.55 -6.54 10.75
N GLU A 97 -6.12 -5.87 11.81
CA GLU A 97 -5.88 -4.44 11.85
C GLU A 97 -4.68 -4.07 10.98
N LEU A 98 -3.59 -4.84 11.06
CA LEU A 98 -2.43 -4.67 10.18
C LEU A 98 -2.80 -4.94 8.72
N TYR A 99 -3.54 -6.02 8.44
CA TYR A 99 -4.01 -6.32 7.08
C TYR A 99 -4.83 -5.17 6.50
N ASN A 100 -5.79 -4.63 7.26
CA ASN A 100 -6.62 -3.50 6.82
C ASN A 100 -5.79 -2.23 6.63
N ALA A 101 -4.80 -1.98 7.50
CA ALA A 101 -3.90 -0.84 7.36
C ALA A 101 -3.07 -0.93 6.08
N ILE A 102 -2.55 -2.13 5.76
CA ILE A 102 -1.83 -2.39 4.51
C ILE A 102 -2.73 -2.18 3.30
N ASP A 103 -3.95 -2.73 3.31
CA ASP A 103 -4.89 -2.61 2.19
C ASP A 103 -5.26 -1.14 1.92
N LEU A 104 -5.56 -0.37 2.98
CA LEU A 104 -5.82 1.06 2.88
C LEU A 104 -4.61 1.84 2.34
N PHE A 105 -3.42 1.51 2.84
CA PHE A 105 -2.17 2.12 2.42
C PHE A 105 -1.88 1.88 0.93
N LEU A 106 -2.00 0.63 0.47
CA LEU A 106 -1.84 0.27 -0.93
C LEU A 106 -2.90 0.94 -1.82
N GLY A 107 -4.17 0.92 -1.40
CA GLY A 107 -5.27 1.55 -2.13
C GLY A 107 -5.09 3.05 -2.30
N LYS A 108 -4.62 3.75 -1.26
CA LYS A 108 -4.27 5.17 -1.32
C LYS A 108 -3.12 5.42 -2.30
N LYS A 109 -2.07 4.60 -2.27
CA LYS A 109 -0.91 4.75 -3.16
C LYS A 109 -1.20 4.39 -4.62
N MET A 110 -2.15 3.50 -4.88
CA MET A 110 -2.59 3.17 -6.24
C MET A 110 -3.59 4.16 -6.84
N SER A 111 -4.20 5.00 -6.00
CA SER A 111 -5.19 6.01 -6.42
C SER A 111 -4.59 7.41 -6.64
N ASP A 112 -3.32 7.61 -6.29
CA ASP A 112 -2.55 8.86 -6.44
C ASP A 112 -1.91 8.95 -7.83
#